data_AF-A0A1L0GPA5-F1
#
_entry.id   AF-A0A1L0GPA5-F1
#
_cell.length_a   1.000
_cell.length_b   1.000
_cell.length_c   1.000
_cell.angle_alpha   90.00
_cell.angle_beta   90.00
_cell.angle_gamma   90.00
#
_symmetry.space_group_name_H-M   'P 1'
#
loop_
_entity.id
_entity.type
_entity.pdbx_description
1 polymer ?
#
loop_
_entity_poly.entity_id
_entity_poly.type
_entity_poly.pdbx_seq_one_letter_code
_entity_poly.pdbx_strand_id
1 'polypeptide(L)'
;MSIVPDSFKAQINQGVPGNVKARPDPLPAGKKIAANKKLPCEFDTSFDSASTKVVVNGRDSNTASAFEEVETALAAGDYSTAIRILYYLKLNTFINEDSANVWAYAAFAFAQLGFAEHVGFALKKIKEAGLDQTVLKSETMTELKKVSK
;
A
#
# COMPACT_ATOMS: atom_id res chain seq x y z
N MET A 1 -26.40 -3.93 -1.14
CA MET A 1 -25.54 -2.81 -0.71
C MET A 1 -24.77 -3.26 0.52
N SER A 2 -23.50 -3.67 0.42
CA SER A 2 -22.71 -4.02 1.61
C SER A 2 -21.83 -2.83 1.99
N ILE A 3 -22.30 -2.13 3.01
CA ILE A 3 -21.60 -1.04 3.69
C ILE A 3 -20.32 -1.63 4.29
N VAL A 4 -19.17 -1.04 3.99
CA VAL A 4 -17.91 -1.37 4.65
C VAL A 4 -18.12 -1.19 6.16
N PRO A 5 -17.91 -2.22 7.00
CA PRO A 5 -18.19 -2.11 8.43
C PRO A 5 -17.33 -1.01 9.06
N ASP A 6 -17.91 -0.20 9.95
CA ASP A 6 -17.21 0.89 10.63
C ASP A 6 -16.00 0.41 11.45
N SER A 7 -15.92 -0.89 11.76
CA SER A 7 -14.74 -1.53 12.35
C SER A 7 -13.49 -1.45 11.47
N PHE A 8 -13.64 -1.37 10.14
CA PHE A 8 -12.53 -1.22 9.21
C PHE A 8 -11.92 0.19 9.27
N LYS A 9 -12.75 1.24 9.50
CA LYS A 9 -12.28 2.61 9.70
C LYS A 9 -11.59 2.81 11.05
N ALA A 10 -12.00 2.06 12.08
CA ALA A 10 -11.46 2.19 13.43
C ALA A 10 -10.06 1.54 13.61
N GLN A 11 -9.69 0.55 12.80
CA GLN A 11 -8.48 -0.26 13.01
C GLN A 11 -7.16 0.33 12.49
N ILE A 12 -7.23 1.40 11.69
CA ILE A 12 -6.03 2.10 11.17
C ILE A 12 -5.38 2.98 12.26
N ASN A 13 -6.09 3.30 13.35
CA ASN A 13 -5.66 4.30 14.34
C ASN A 13 -5.11 3.74 15.68
N GLN A 14 -4.87 2.45 15.84
CA GLN A 14 -4.34 1.92 17.11
C GLN A 14 -2.97 1.24 16.95
N GLY A 15 -1.92 2.02 17.24
CA GLY A 15 -0.62 1.50 17.64
C GLY A 15 -0.64 1.18 19.13
N VAL A 16 -0.52 -0.10 19.48
CA VAL A 16 -0.16 -0.53 20.84
C VAL A 16 0.71 -1.78 20.74
N PRO A 17 1.88 -1.83 21.42
CA PRO A 17 2.72 -3.01 21.48
C PRO A 17 2.26 -3.95 22.61
N GLY A 18 1.97 -5.20 22.28
CA GLY A 18 1.67 -6.25 23.26
C GLY A 18 1.11 -7.53 22.61
N ASN A 19 1.79 -8.66 22.85
CA ASN A 19 1.44 -10.05 22.50
C ASN A 19 0.47 -10.23 21.32
N VAL A 20 1.05 -10.39 20.13
CA VAL A 20 0.35 -10.59 18.86
C VAL A 20 -0.36 -11.96 18.85
N LYS A 21 -1.54 -12.04 19.48
CA LYS A 21 -2.59 -12.93 18.95
C LYS A 21 -2.80 -12.45 17.51
N ALA A 22 -2.55 -13.33 16.53
CA ALA A 22 -2.66 -13.03 15.10
C ALA A 22 -3.82 -12.07 14.86
N ARG A 23 -3.47 -10.81 14.58
CA ARG A 23 -4.43 -9.73 14.38
C ARG A 23 -5.35 -10.23 13.26
N PRO A 24 -6.69 -10.17 13.41
CA PRO A 24 -7.60 -10.66 12.39
C PRO A 24 -7.17 -10.06 11.06
N ASP A 25 -7.01 -10.91 10.03
CA ASP A 25 -6.66 -10.46 8.69
C ASP A 25 -7.53 -9.25 8.38
N PRO A 26 -6.94 -8.07 8.08
CA PRO A 26 -7.74 -6.88 7.78
C PRO A 26 -8.79 -7.18 6.70
N LEU A 27 -8.53 -8.14 5.82
CA LEU A 27 -9.48 -8.60 4.83
C LEU A 27 -9.64 -10.12 4.97
N PRO A 28 -10.83 -10.67 5.28
CA PRO A 28 -11.04 -12.12 5.31
C PRO A 28 -10.50 -12.77 4.03
N ALA A 29 -9.77 -13.88 4.15
CA ALA A 29 -9.21 -14.60 3.01
C ALA A 29 -10.26 -14.77 1.89
N GLY A 30 -9.89 -14.44 0.65
CA GLY A 30 -10.77 -14.49 -0.51
C GLY A 30 -11.68 -13.27 -0.75
N LYS A 31 -11.78 -12.31 0.19
CA LYS A 31 -12.51 -11.05 -0.07
C LYS A 31 -11.61 -10.03 -0.78
N LYS A 32 -12.04 -9.60 -1.96
CA LYS A 32 -11.43 -8.48 -2.71
C LYS A 32 -11.97 -7.15 -2.21
N ILE A 33 -11.10 -6.14 -2.15
CA ILE A 33 -11.48 -4.74 -1.96
C ILE A 33 -12.21 -4.31 -3.23
N ALA A 34 -13.49 -3.94 -3.10
CA ALA A 34 -14.24 -3.41 -4.24
C ALA A 34 -13.65 -2.05 -4.64
N ALA A 35 -13.48 -1.84 -5.95
CA ALA A 35 -13.04 -0.55 -6.46
C ALA A 35 -14.06 0.54 -6.08
N ASN A 36 -13.57 1.64 -5.51
CA ASN A 36 -14.36 2.81 -5.16
C ASN A 36 -14.11 3.91 -6.21
N LYS A 37 -14.35 3.60 -7.48
CA LYS A 37 -14.34 4.59 -8.58
C LYS A 37 -15.59 5.50 -8.49
N LYS A 38 -15.82 6.14 -7.35
CA LYS A 38 -16.73 7.30 -7.26
C LYS A 38 -15.99 8.46 -7.91
N LEU A 39 -16.26 8.70 -9.20
CA LEU A 39 -15.61 9.68 -10.10
C LEU A 39 -14.23 9.23 -10.60
N PRO A 40 -13.78 9.67 -11.80
CA PRO A 40 -12.63 9.07 -12.46
C PRO A 40 -11.37 9.50 -11.71
N CYS A 41 -10.90 8.61 -10.84
CA CYS A 41 -9.48 8.57 -10.51
C CYS A 41 -8.78 8.11 -11.80
N GLU A 42 -8.39 9.05 -12.65
CA GLU A 42 -7.61 8.78 -13.88
C GLU A 42 -6.20 8.38 -13.46
N PHE A 43 -6.05 7.11 -13.04
CA PHE A 43 -4.77 6.52 -12.74
C PHE A 43 -4.70 5.15 -13.42
N ASP A 44 -4.26 5.16 -14.67
CA ASP A 44 -4.16 3.97 -15.53
C ASP A 44 -2.70 3.51 -15.73
N THR A 45 -1.75 4.11 -15.00
CA THR A 45 -0.33 3.78 -15.09
C THR A 45 -0.09 2.35 -14.58
N SER A 46 0.37 1.45 -15.46
CA SER A 46 0.68 0.07 -15.10
C SER A 46 1.86 0.00 -14.12
N PHE A 47 1.90 -1.05 -13.30
CA PHE A 47 2.96 -1.20 -12.29
C PHE A 47 4.36 -1.24 -12.91
N ASP A 48 4.53 -1.95 -14.02
CA ASP A 48 5.80 -2.01 -14.76
C ASP A 48 6.28 -0.66 -15.31
N SER A 49 5.33 0.23 -15.63
CA SER A 49 5.63 1.58 -16.10
C SER A 49 5.92 2.51 -14.93
N ALA A 50 5.32 2.25 -13.77
CA ALA A 50 5.38 3.07 -12.58
C ALA A 50 6.62 2.84 -11.70
N SER A 51 7.17 1.62 -11.69
CA SER A 51 8.29 1.27 -10.81
C SER A 51 9.64 1.68 -11.39
N THR A 52 10.61 1.99 -10.52
CA THR A 52 11.98 2.30 -10.92
C THR A 52 12.78 1.04 -11.27
N LYS A 53 12.24 -0.15 -10.99
CA LYS A 53 12.91 -1.47 -11.08
C LYS A 53 14.21 -1.56 -10.25
N VAL A 54 14.45 -0.58 -9.38
CA VAL A 54 15.60 -0.58 -8.49
C VAL A 54 15.29 -1.53 -7.34
N VAL A 55 16.08 -2.60 -7.23
CA VAL A 55 16.05 -3.49 -6.08
C VAL A 55 16.44 -2.68 -4.85
N VAL A 56 15.60 -2.69 -3.83
CA VAL A 56 15.92 -2.05 -2.56
C VAL A 56 16.87 -2.98 -1.81
N ASN A 57 18.13 -2.59 -1.76
CA ASN A 57 19.18 -3.34 -1.07
C ASN A 57 18.97 -3.31 0.45
N GLY A 58 19.46 -4.33 1.15
CA GLY A 58 19.46 -4.39 2.62
C GLY A 58 18.29 -5.12 3.26
N ARG A 59 17.38 -5.72 2.47
CA ARG A 59 16.26 -6.51 2.98
C ARG A 59 16.72 -7.86 3.53
N ASP A 60 16.17 -8.27 4.67
CA ASP A 60 16.24 -9.67 5.08
C ASP A 60 15.43 -10.54 4.10
N SER A 61 15.75 -11.85 4.05
CA SER A 61 15.18 -12.76 3.08
C SER A 61 13.64 -12.81 3.11
N ASN A 62 13.03 -12.67 4.29
CA ASN A 62 11.57 -12.74 4.41
C ASN A 62 10.91 -11.45 3.91
N THR A 63 11.51 -10.30 4.22
CA THR A 63 11.05 -9.01 3.70
C THR A 63 11.19 -8.94 2.18
N ALA A 64 12.29 -9.43 1.62
CA ALA A 64 12.50 -9.50 0.17
C ALA A 64 11.41 -10.33 -0.52
N SER A 65 11.14 -11.54 -0.05
CA SER A 65 10.11 -12.41 -0.64
C SER A 65 8.71 -11.80 -0.55
N ALA A 66 8.36 -11.17 0.56
CA ALA A 66 7.07 -10.51 0.69
C ALA A 66 6.91 -9.32 -0.26
N PHE A 67 7.97 -8.57 -0.55
CA PHE A 67 7.93 -7.52 -1.57
C PHE A 67 7.80 -8.08 -2.98
N GLU A 68 8.44 -9.21 -3.30
CA GLU A 68 8.23 -9.90 -4.59
C GLU A 68 6.78 -10.35 -4.77
N GLU A 69 6.14 -10.84 -3.70
CA GLU A 69 4.72 -11.18 -3.72
C GLU A 69 3.84 -9.94 -3.93
N VAL A 70 4.17 -8.81 -3.32
CA VAL A 70 3.48 -7.52 -3.55
C VAL A 70 3.61 -7.11 -5.02
N GLU A 71 4.82 -7.12 -5.57
CA GLU A 71 5.09 -6.70 -6.95
C GLU A 71 4.37 -7.60 -7.96
N THR A 72 4.35 -8.91 -7.70
CA THR A 72 3.58 -9.89 -8.49
C THR A 72 2.08 -9.57 -8.45
N ALA A 73 1.54 -9.29 -7.26
CA ALA A 73 0.12 -8.93 -7.11
C ALA A 73 -0.22 -7.60 -7.80
N LEU A 74 0.66 -6.59 -7.71
CA LEU A 74 0.49 -5.30 -8.37
C LEU A 74 0.53 -5.42 -9.89
N ALA A 75 1.45 -6.21 -10.44
CA ALA A 75 1.55 -6.49 -11.87
C ALA A 75 0.33 -7.26 -12.40
N ALA A 76 -0.21 -8.19 -11.60
CA ALA A 76 -1.41 -8.95 -11.92
C ALA A 76 -2.73 -8.15 -11.75
N GLY A 77 -2.66 -6.91 -11.25
CA GLY A 77 -3.84 -6.11 -10.93
C GLY A 77 -4.61 -6.57 -9.69
N ASP A 78 -4.04 -7.45 -8.88
CA ASP A 78 -4.61 -7.89 -7.60
C ASP A 78 -4.21 -6.94 -6.46
N TYR A 79 -4.71 -5.71 -6.56
CA TYR A 79 -4.43 -4.64 -5.61
C TYR A 79 -4.89 -4.96 -4.17
N SER A 80 -5.89 -5.84 -4.02
CA SER A 80 -6.38 -6.28 -2.71
C SER A 80 -5.35 -7.13 -1.98
N THR A 81 -4.75 -8.07 -2.71
CA THR A 81 -3.67 -8.92 -2.18
C THR A 81 -2.42 -8.09 -1.89
N ALA A 82 -2.06 -7.18 -2.79
CA ALA A 82 -0.95 -6.25 -2.56
C ALA A 82 -1.14 -5.43 -1.26
N ILE A 83 -2.31 -4.81 -1.06
CA ILE A 83 -2.62 -4.03 0.16
C ILE A 83 -2.55 -4.90 1.42
N ARG A 84 -3.05 -6.15 1.35
CA ARG A 84 -3.02 -7.07 2.48
C ARG A 84 -1.58 -7.38 2.89
N ILE A 85 -0.71 -7.75 1.94
CA ILE A 85 0.69 -8.08 2.22
C ILE A 85 1.43 -6.86 2.76
N LEU A 86 1.23 -5.67 2.16
CA LEU A 86 1.81 -4.41 2.63
C LEU A 86 1.40 -4.06 4.06
N TYR A 87 0.15 -4.32 4.43
CA TYR A 87 -0.33 -4.09 5.80
C TYR A 87 0.33 -5.04 6.80
N TYR A 88 0.47 -6.33 6.45
CA TYR A 88 1.20 -7.30 7.26
C TYR A 88 2.67 -6.93 7.43
N LEU A 89 3.33 -6.51 6.35
CA LEU A 89 4.68 -5.98 6.41
C LEU A 89 4.79 -4.78 7.34
N LYS A 90 3.80 -3.88 7.32
CA LYS A 90 3.79 -2.73 8.21
C LYS A 90 3.58 -3.09 9.68
N LEU A 91 2.78 -4.12 9.96
CA LEU A 91 2.57 -4.63 11.32
C LEU A 91 3.79 -5.38 11.87
N ASN A 92 4.64 -5.90 10.99
CA ASN A 92 5.90 -6.53 11.37
C ASN A 92 6.92 -5.43 11.72
N THR A 93 7.10 -5.18 13.01
CA THR A 93 7.65 -3.96 13.63
C THR A 93 9.11 -3.60 13.31
N PHE A 94 9.78 -4.28 12.38
CA PHE A 94 11.23 -4.14 12.13
C PHE A 94 11.59 -3.41 10.84
N ILE A 95 10.61 -3.04 10.03
CA ILE A 95 10.85 -2.49 8.70
C ILE A 95 10.74 -0.96 8.73
N ASN A 96 11.80 -0.29 9.19
CA ASN A 96 11.86 1.17 9.25
C ASN A 96 12.38 1.77 7.92
N GLU A 97 13.34 1.11 7.27
CA GLU A 97 13.94 1.55 6.00
C GLU A 97 12.99 1.41 4.80
N ASP A 98 12.16 0.36 4.73
CA ASP A 98 11.17 0.23 3.64
C ASP A 98 9.84 0.96 3.92
N SER A 99 9.73 1.77 4.97
CA SER A 99 8.44 2.42 5.28
C SER A 99 7.94 3.28 4.10
N ALA A 100 8.84 4.01 3.41
CA ALA A 100 8.48 4.78 2.22
C ALA A 100 8.06 3.89 1.04
N ASN A 101 8.71 2.74 0.85
CA ASN A 101 8.38 1.80 -0.23
C ASN A 101 7.03 1.13 0.01
N VAL A 102 6.75 0.73 1.27
CA VAL A 102 5.44 0.20 1.67
C VAL A 102 4.35 1.22 1.37
N TRP A 103 4.54 2.48 1.78
CA TRP A 103 3.55 3.53 1.54
C TRP A 103 3.44 3.91 0.06
N ALA A 104 4.53 3.85 -0.71
CA ALA A 104 4.51 4.11 -2.15
C ALA A 104 3.68 3.04 -2.89
N TYR A 105 3.93 1.75 -2.63
CA TYR A 105 3.15 0.66 -3.20
C TYR A 105 1.68 0.66 -2.72
N ALA A 106 1.43 1.04 -1.46
CA ALA A 106 0.07 1.21 -0.96
C ALA A 106 -0.65 2.36 -1.68
N ALA A 107 0.01 3.51 -1.86
CA ALA A 107 -0.54 4.65 -2.60
C ALA A 107 -0.90 4.25 -4.05
N PHE A 108 -0.03 3.49 -4.71
CA PHE A 108 -0.29 2.98 -6.05
C PHE A 108 -1.51 2.05 -6.10
N ALA A 109 -1.60 1.06 -5.20
CA ALA A 109 -2.73 0.14 -5.13
C ALA A 109 -4.06 0.86 -4.81
N PHE A 110 -4.04 1.85 -3.91
CA PHE A 110 -5.21 2.65 -3.58
C PHE A 110 -5.65 3.55 -4.75
N ALA A 111 -4.71 4.11 -5.51
CA ALA A 111 -5.03 4.90 -6.70
C ALA A 111 -5.72 4.06 -7.77
N GLN A 112 -5.21 2.86 -8.04
CA GLN A 112 -5.82 1.90 -8.97
C GLN A 112 -7.25 1.48 -8.57
N LEU A 113 -7.51 1.42 -7.27
CA LEU A 113 -8.84 1.11 -6.72
C LEU A 113 -9.74 2.36 -6.56
N GLY A 114 -9.25 3.57 -6.83
CA GLY A 114 -10.01 4.82 -6.72
C GLY A 114 -10.15 5.39 -5.31
N PHE A 115 -9.32 4.98 -4.35
CA PHE A 115 -9.37 5.47 -2.96
C PHE A 115 -8.46 6.70 -2.73
N ALA A 116 -8.81 7.84 -3.33
CA ALA A 116 -8.04 9.10 -3.25
C ALA A 116 -7.59 9.50 -1.82
N GLU A 117 -8.49 9.41 -0.83
CA GLU A 117 -8.17 9.71 0.58
C GLU A 117 -7.03 8.84 1.13
N HIS A 118 -6.99 7.56 0.73
CA HIS A 118 -5.97 6.61 1.18
C HIS A 118 -4.64 6.84 0.46
N VAL A 119 -4.68 7.33 -0.78
CA VAL A 119 -3.49 7.82 -1.50
C VAL A 119 -2.89 9.01 -0.74
N GLY A 120 -3.70 9.99 -0.34
CA GLY A 120 -3.24 11.14 0.43
C GLY A 120 -2.65 10.77 1.79
N PHE A 121 -3.27 9.83 2.49
CA PHE A 121 -2.72 9.29 3.74
C PHE A 121 -1.35 8.64 3.52
N ALA A 122 -1.21 7.78 2.51
CA ALA A 122 0.04 7.11 2.21
C ALA A 122 1.16 8.10 1.82
N LEU A 123 0.86 9.10 1.00
CA LEU A 123 1.83 10.16 0.64
C LEU A 123 2.25 11.00 1.85
N LYS A 124 1.32 11.29 2.77
CA LYS A 124 1.65 11.96 4.04
C LYS A 124 2.64 11.13 4.85
N LYS A 125 2.47 9.81 4.90
CA LYS A 125 3.37 8.90 5.62
C LYS A 125 4.77 8.82 5.01
N ILE A 126 4.89 8.86 3.69
CA ILE A 126 6.21 8.96 3.01
C ILE A 126 6.92 10.24 3.45
N LYS A 127 6.21 11.37 3.47
CA LYS A 127 6.77 12.67 3.90
C LYS A 127 7.19 12.66 5.37
N GLU A 128 6.38 12.08 6.25
CA GLU A 128 6.69 11.95 7.69
C GLU A 128 7.91 11.07 7.95
N ALA A 129 8.19 10.09 7.08
CA ALA A 129 9.37 9.23 7.21
C ALA A 129 10.68 9.93 6.84
N GLY A 130 10.64 11.12 6.20
CA GLY A 130 11.84 11.85 5.78
C GLY A 130 12.69 11.11 4.74
N LEU A 131 12.10 10.15 4.02
CA LEU A 131 12.77 9.35 3.01
C LEU A 131 12.49 9.93 1.62
N ASP A 132 13.56 10.35 0.93
CA ASP A 132 13.47 10.95 -0.41
C ASP A 132 13.42 9.92 -1.55
N GLN A 133 13.84 8.68 -1.28
CA GLN A 133 13.87 7.62 -2.28
C GLN A 133 12.64 6.73 -2.19
N THR A 134 12.06 6.44 -3.35
CA THR A 134 10.93 5.53 -3.51
C THR A 134 11.18 4.57 -4.68
N VAL A 135 10.62 3.37 -4.56
CA VAL A 135 10.52 2.36 -5.64
C VAL A 135 9.65 2.79 -6.83
N LEU A 136 8.92 3.91 -6.73
CA LEU A 136 8.14 4.49 -7.84
C LEU A 136 8.89 5.63 -8.51
N LYS A 137 8.71 5.77 -9.84
CA LYS A 137 9.26 6.88 -10.61
C LYS A 137 8.67 8.21 -10.16
N SER A 138 9.44 9.30 -10.32
CA SER A 138 9.03 10.65 -9.96
C SER A 138 7.76 11.11 -10.69
N GLU A 139 7.56 10.65 -11.93
CA GLU A 139 6.36 10.89 -12.74
C GLU A 139 5.11 10.29 -12.09
N THR A 140 5.18 9.01 -11.71
CA THR A 140 4.13 8.31 -10.98
C THR A 140 3.84 8.97 -9.64
N MET A 141 4.87 9.37 -8.89
CA MET A 141 4.69 10.10 -7.64
C MET A 141 3.98 11.44 -7.83
N THR A 142 4.16 12.09 -8.98
CA THR A 142 3.46 13.34 -9.34
C THR A 142 2.00 13.08 -9.69
N GLU A 143 1.70 11.99 -10.39
CA GLU A 143 0.32 11.56 -10.66
C GLU A 143 -0.43 11.20 -9.38
N LEU A 144 0.19 10.44 -8.48
CA LEU A 144 -0.40 10.08 -7.18
C LEU A 144 -0.75 11.33 -6.34
N LYS A 145 0.06 12.38 -6.41
CA LYS A 145 -0.23 13.67 -5.76
C LYS A 145 -1.43 14.41 -6.37
N LYS A 146 -1.72 14.22 -7.66
CA LYS A 146 -2.92 14.77 -8.31
C LYS A 146 -4.17 14.01 -7.86
N VAL A 147 -4.03 12.69 -7.68
CA VAL A 147 -5.06 11.78 -7.20
C VAL A 147 -5.40 12.01 -5.73
N SER A 148 -4.43 12.37 -4.89
CA SER A 148 -4.61 12.53 -3.44
C SER A 148 -5.42 13.75 -3.00
N LYS A 149 -6.15 14.40 -3.90
CA LYS A 149 -6.94 15.62 -3.63
C LYS A 149 -8.28 15.31 -2.99
#